data_AF-A0A4U1CHD0-F1
#
_entry.id   AF-A0A4U1CHD0-F1
#
_cell.length_a   1.000
_cell.length_b   1.000
_cell.length_c   1.000
_cell.angle_alpha   90.00
_cell.angle_beta   90.00
_cell.angle_gamma   90.00
#
_symmetry.space_group_name_H-M   'P 1'
#
loop_
_entity.id
_entity.type
_entity.pdbx_description
1 polymer ?
#
loop_
_entity_poly.entity_id
_entity_poly.type
_entity_poly.pdbx_seq_one_letter_code
_entity_poly.pdbx_strand_id
1 'polypeptide(L)'
;MFGKNVSIKRKLMTAILVNSASVLLLACIAFFSYEYYSFRKSSLSRLSTIGKIVAINSTASLAFKDHKDATEILLALKSEPRILVAALYDKENHLFAQYPINAPADAFPKKVGSNGSQYQNNFITLFQPIVQYNKQLGTLYIKYDMKTLYERFKVYTAVVILIIILISCWAYFLSLKLQQRIAGPILELAETARAISDDKDYSVRAVEVGSDELGRLTESFNYMIMQIEKQNISIVSINHQLEQSSAELQDIMDYSVDVICTLDRKGNFVKISAAAKTLWDYEPFELIGCNLKNLVHQDDIAGIDPVIELIINGEQSTNFENRFIRKDGKEVSMIWSARWKEKEKLIYCIARDATAIKNAEYKLQKRAKELAYSNEELEQFAYIASHDLQEPLRMVSSFLTQLEKKYKDQLDDKAKQYINFAVDGAVRMRRIILDLLEYSRIGKKKEHLELVDLNEVVNQVVQFCKTTIEEKGAQVIAENLPTVRAIRMPVQQMLQNLIGNALKYQKENVKPIVKIIAEEEETYWKISVIDNGIGIDPQFFDKIFLAFQRLHNNTEYSGSGIGLAICKKIAEKYDIQLWVESELDKGSIFTFTITKNNDKQ
;
A
#
# COMPACT_ATOMS: atom_id res chain seq x y z
N MET A 1 7.26 -55.23 -31.67
CA MET A 1 7.50 -54.21 -32.71
C MET A 1 7.17 -52.77 -32.25
N PHE A 2 7.03 -52.50 -30.94
CA PHE A 2 6.78 -51.16 -30.41
C PHE A 2 7.70 -50.92 -29.19
N GLY A 3 8.93 -50.46 -29.43
CA GLY A 3 9.86 -50.08 -28.36
C GLY A 3 9.47 -48.73 -27.73
N LYS A 4 9.79 -48.53 -26.45
CA LYS A 4 9.46 -47.29 -25.71
C LYS A 4 10.02 -46.01 -26.37
N ASN A 5 11.16 -46.09 -27.06
CA ASN A 5 11.86 -44.93 -27.65
C ASN A 5 11.58 -44.66 -29.14
N VAL A 6 10.53 -45.27 -29.71
CA VAL A 6 10.18 -45.03 -31.11
C VAL A 6 9.28 -43.79 -31.22
N SER A 7 9.62 -42.85 -32.11
CA SER A 7 8.84 -41.63 -32.32
C SER A 7 7.38 -41.95 -32.67
N ILE A 8 6.45 -41.09 -32.25
CA ILE A 8 5.00 -41.24 -32.54
C ILE A 8 4.77 -41.47 -34.04
N LYS A 9 5.54 -40.76 -34.87
CA LYS A 9 5.62 -40.94 -36.33
C LYS A 9 5.81 -42.40 -36.74
N ARG A 10 6.86 -43.05 -36.24
CA ARG A 10 7.19 -44.44 -36.60
C ARG A 10 6.15 -45.42 -36.04
N LYS A 11 5.61 -45.17 -34.84
CA LYS A 11 4.57 -46.03 -34.25
C LYS A 11 3.28 -46.05 -35.08
N LEU A 12 2.79 -44.89 -35.50
CA LEU A 12 1.58 -44.78 -36.34
C LEU A 12 1.79 -45.42 -37.72
N MET A 13 2.93 -45.14 -38.36
CA MET A 13 3.26 -45.71 -39.67
C MET A 13 3.33 -47.25 -39.62
N THR A 14 4.01 -47.81 -38.62
CA THR A 14 4.08 -49.26 -38.42
C THR A 14 2.69 -49.85 -38.14
N ALA A 15 1.86 -49.19 -37.32
CA ALA A 15 0.51 -49.68 -37.02
C ALA A 15 -0.38 -49.76 -38.26
N ILE A 16 -0.38 -48.73 -39.11
CA ILE A 16 -1.15 -48.70 -40.36
C ILE A 16 -0.66 -49.78 -41.32
N LEU A 17 0.65 -49.87 -41.56
CA LEU A 17 1.22 -50.84 -42.51
C LEU A 17 0.99 -52.29 -42.08
N VAL A 18 1.17 -52.60 -40.78
CA VAL A 18 0.93 -53.95 -40.26
C VAL A 18 -0.55 -54.33 -40.38
N ASN A 19 -1.47 -53.40 -40.09
CA ASN A 19 -2.90 -53.65 -40.24
C ASN A 19 -3.27 -53.90 -41.71
N SER A 20 -2.83 -53.02 -42.62
CA SER A 20 -3.09 -53.18 -44.07
C SER A 20 -2.52 -54.49 -44.63
N ALA A 21 -1.30 -54.86 -44.22
CA ALA A 21 -0.69 -56.13 -44.63
C ALA A 21 -1.48 -57.35 -44.10
N SER A 22 -1.95 -57.29 -42.84
CA SER A 22 -2.69 -58.38 -42.21
C SER A 22 -4.04 -58.62 -42.89
N VAL A 23 -4.80 -57.55 -43.19
CA VAL A 23 -6.08 -57.63 -43.91
C VAL A 23 -5.88 -58.22 -45.31
N LEU A 24 -4.84 -57.79 -46.01
CA LEU A 24 -4.56 -58.25 -47.37
C LEU A 24 -4.12 -59.72 -47.40
N LEU A 25 -3.32 -60.16 -46.44
CA LEU A 25 -2.91 -61.57 -46.30
C LEU A 25 -4.13 -62.48 -46.11
N LEU A 26 -5.05 -62.09 -45.21
CA LEU A 26 -6.28 -62.85 -44.96
C LEU A 26 -7.16 -62.92 -46.20
N ALA A 27 -7.34 -61.81 -46.91
CA ALA A 27 -8.12 -61.77 -48.16
C ALA A 27 -7.52 -62.66 -49.25
N CYS A 28 -6.18 -62.67 -49.39
CA CYS A 28 -5.49 -63.52 -50.35
C CYS A 28 -5.71 -65.00 -50.03
N ILE A 29 -5.50 -65.41 -48.77
CA ILE A 29 -5.71 -66.82 -48.35
C ILE A 29 -7.14 -67.26 -48.63
N ALA A 30 -8.13 -66.43 -48.32
CA ALA A 30 -9.54 -66.73 -48.59
C ALA A 30 -9.82 -66.89 -50.10
N PHE A 31 -9.31 -65.97 -50.93
CA PHE A 31 -9.49 -66.01 -52.38
C PHE A 31 -8.86 -67.25 -53.03
N PHE A 32 -7.59 -67.54 -52.71
CA PHE A 32 -6.89 -68.72 -53.25
C PHE A 32 -7.58 -70.02 -52.85
N SER A 33 -8.06 -70.11 -51.60
CA SER A 33 -8.79 -71.29 -51.11
C SER A 33 -10.11 -71.49 -51.86
N TYR A 34 -10.84 -70.40 -52.12
CA TYR A 34 -12.10 -70.44 -52.87
C TYR A 34 -11.89 -70.87 -54.33
N GLU A 35 -10.93 -70.25 -55.04
CA GLU A 35 -10.61 -70.59 -56.43
C GLU A 35 -10.15 -72.05 -56.57
N TYR A 36 -9.30 -72.53 -55.67
CA TYR A 36 -8.84 -73.92 -55.66
C TYR A 36 -10.01 -74.90 -55.57
N TYR A 37 -10.93 -74.66 -54.62
CA TYR A 37 -12.09 -75.52 -54.41
C TYR A 37 -13.07 -75.47 -55.59
N SER A 38 -13.37 -74.25 -56.08
CA SER A 38 -14.29 -74.03 -57.20
C SER A 38 -13.80 -74.68 -58.49
N PHE A 39 -12.52 -74.51 -58.84
CA PHE A 39 -11.93 -75.09 -60.04
C PHE A 39 -11.93 -76.61 -60.01
N ARG A 40 -11.57 -77.20 -58.86
CA ARG A 40 -11.57 -78.66 -58.66
C ARG A 40 -12.96 -79.26 -58.86
N LYS A 41 -13.99 -78.60 -58.33
CA LYS A 41 -15.40 -79.01 -58.48
C LYS A 41 -15.89 -78.91 -59.93
N SER A 42 -15.60 -77.79 -60.60
CA SER A 42 -16.02 -77.54 -61.99
C SER A 42 -15.37 -78.52 -62.98
N SER A 43 -14.07 -78.77 -62.82
CA SER A 43 -13.31 -79.67 -63.69
C SER A 43 -13.81 -81.11 -63.60
N LEU A 44 -14.17 -81.56 -62.39
CA LEU A 44 -14.75 -82.89 -62.19
C LEU A 44 -16.10 -83.04 -62.88
N SER A 45 -16.98 -82.05 -62.72
CA SER A 45 -18.30 -82.07 -63.36
C SER A 45 -18.17 -82.14 -64.87
N ARG A 46 -17.26 -81.36 -65.47
CA ARG A 46 -17.02 -81.39 -66.92
C ARG A 46 -16.47 -82.73 -67.39
N LEU A 47 -15.49 -83.28 -66.69
CA LEU A 47 -14.89 -84.57 -67.02
C LEU A 47 -15.91 -85.71 -66.96
N SER A 48 -16.77 -85.73 -65.94
CA SER A 48 -17.84 -86.72 -65.83
C SER A 48 -18.84 -86.62 -66.99
N THR A 49 -19.22 -85.41 -67.42
CA THR A 49 -20.10 -85.21 -68.58
C THR A 49 -19.48 -85.75 -69.87
N ILE A 50 -18.22 -85.42 -70.15
CA ILE A 50 -17.51 -85.93 -71.34
C ILE A 50 -17.40 -87.46 -71.28
N GLY A 51 -17.02 -88.00 -70.12
CA GLY A 51 -16.92 -89.44 -69.91
C GLY A 51 -18.23 -90.17 -70.19
N LYS A 52 -19.37 -89.65 -69.70
CA LYS A 52 -20.69 -90.23 -69.97
C LYS A 52 -21.04 -90.23 -71.46
N ILE A 53 -20.80 -89.12 -72.17
CA ILE A 53 -21.10 -88.99 -73.60
C ILE A 53 -20.26 -90.00 -74.41
N VAL A 54 -18.96 -90.06 -74.14
CA VAL A 54 -18.04 -90.97 -74.84
C VAL A 54 -18.39 -92.43 -74.52
N ALA A 55 -18.72 -92.74 -73.26
CA ALA A 55 -19.13 -94.08 -72.87
C ALA A 55 -20.40 -94.53 -73.61
N ILE A 56 -21.42 -93.66 -73.71
CA ILE A 56 -22.65 -93.95 -74.46
C ILE A 56 -22.33 -94.21 -75.93
N ASN A 57 -21.58 -93.32 -76.58
CA ASN A 57 -21.26 -93.45 -78.00
C ASN A 57 -20.42 -94.70 -78.29
N SER A 58 -19.52 -95.09 -77.38
CA SER A 58 -18.65 -96.27 -77.54
C SER A 58 -19.36 -97.61 -77.30
N THR A 59 -20.63 -97.60 -76.89
CA THR A 59 -21.38 -98.82 -76.56
C THR A 59 -21.51 -99.76 -77.77
N ALA A 60 -21.86 -99.21 -78.94
CA ALA A 60 -22.02 -99.99 -80.16
C ALA A 60 -20.68 -100.58 -80.62
N SER A 61 -19.62 -99.76 -80.64
CA SER A 61 -18.27 -100.17 -81.04
C SER A 61 -17.75 -101.33 -80.19
N LEU A 62 -17.99 -101.28 -78.87
CA LEU A 62 -17.60 -102.37 -77.96
C LEU A 62 -18.46 -103.63 -78.14
N ALA A 63 -19.78 -103.47 -78.35
CA ALA A 63 -20.70 -104.59 -78.54
C ALA A 63 -20.40 -105.38 -79.83
N PHE A 64 -20.04 -104.68 -80.91
CA PHE A 64 -19.74 -105.27 -82.23
C PHE A 64 -18.25 -105.52 -82.47
N LYS A 65 -17.39 -105.25 -81.47
CA LYS A 65 -15.92 -105.35 -81.57
C LYS A 65 -15.32 -104.56 -82.74
N ASP A 66 -15.91 -103.40 -83.05
CA ASP A 66 -15.37 -102.49 -84.07
C ASP A 66 -14.29 -101.58 -83.46
N HIS A 67 -13.03 -101.99 -83.63
CA HIS A 67 -11.87 -101.23 -83.17
C HIS A 67 -11.70 -99.89 -83.89
N LYS A 68 -12.13 -99.79 -85.15
CA LYS A 68 -11.94 -98.58 -85.95
C LYS A 68 -12.91 -97.49 -85.48
N ASP A 69 -14.18 -97.84 -85.29
CA ASP A 69 -15.21 -96.95 -84.76
C ASP A 69 -14.88 -96.47 -83.33
N ALA A 70 -14.45 -97.39 -82.45
CA ALA A 70 -14.04 -97.01 -81.09
C ALA A 70 -12.83 -96.05 -81.06
N THR A 71 -11.89 -96.22 -81.98
CA THR A 71 -10.75 -95.30 -82.11
C THR A 71 -11.23 -93.93 -82.61
N GLU A 72 -12.18 -93.88 -83.55
CA GLU A 72 -12.75 -92.64 -84.07
C GLU A 72 -13.53 -91.86 -83.00
N ILE A 73 -14.30 -92.55 -82.15
CA ILE A 73 -15.00 -91.93 -81.01
C ILE A 73 -14.01 -91.35 -80.00
N LEU A 74 -12.92 -92.07 -79.69
CA LEU A 74 -11.89 -91.53 -78.80
C LEU A 74 -11.12 -90.37 -79.43
N LEU A 75 -10.95 -90.33 -80.76
CA LEU A 75 -10.31 -89.19 -81.45
C LEU A 75 -11.10 -87.89 -81.28
N ALA A 76 -12.43 -87.95 -81.07
CA ALA A 76 -13.23 -86.76 -80.75
C ALA A 76 -12.77 -86.04 -79.47
N LEU A 77 -12.09 -86.75 -78.55
CA LEU A 77 -11.52 -86.17 -77.34
C LEU A 77 -10.38 -85.18 -77.62
N LYS A 78 -9.85 -85.13 -78.84
CA LYS A 78 -8.91 -84.10 -79.29
C LYS A 78 -9.46 -82.68 -79.16
N SER A 79 -10.78 -82.52 -79.18
CA SER A 79 -11.44 -81.24 -78.95
C SER A 79 -11.28 -80.71 -77.51
N GLU A 80 -10.95 -81.57 -76.53
CA GLU A 80 -10.68 -81.17 -75.15
C GLU A 80 -9.18 -81.38 -74.83
N PRO A 81 -8.34 -80.33 -74.99
CA PRO A 81 -6.88 -80.44 -74.91
C PRO A 81 -6.34 -80.83 -73.52
N ARG A 82 -7.20 -80.87 -72.50
CA ARG A 82 -6.86 -81.28 -71.14
C ARG A 82 -6.94 -82.80 -70.95
N ILE A 83 -7.51 -83.54 -71.89
CA ILE A 83 -7.47 -85.01 -71.83
C ILE A 83 -6.10 -85.47 -72.34
N LEU A 84 -5.25 -85.93 -71.41
CA LEU A 84 -3.91 -86.41 -71.71
C LEU A 84 -3.95 -87.75 -72.43
N VAL A 85 -4.74 -88.67 -71.88
CA VAL A 85 -4.97 -90.00 -72.46
C VAL A 85 -6.39 -90.49 -72.14
N ALA A 86 -6.94 -91.30 -73.02
CA ALA A 86 -8.18 -92.03 -72.78
C ALA A 86 -8.10 -93.44 -73.36
N ALA A 87 -8.75 -94.40 -72.73
CA ALA A 87 -8.74 -95.80 -73.15
C ALA A 87 -10.09 -96.46 -72.94
N LEU A 88 -10.48 -97.31 -73.89
CA LEU A 88 -11.61 -98.21 -73.75
C LEU A 88 -11.08 -99.59 -73.39
N TYR A 89 -11.58 -100.15 -72.29
CA TYR A 89 -11.28 -101.52 -71.87
C TYR A 89 -12.50 -102.41 -72.14
N ASP A 90 -12.27 -103.63 -72.60
CA ASP A 90 -13.31 -104.65 -72.72
C ASP A 90 -13.69 -105.25 -71.34
N LYS A 91 -14.66 -106.18 -71.32
CA LYS A 91 -15.12 -106.86 -70.09
C LYS A 91 -14.04 -107.74 -69.45
N GLU A 92 -13.01 -108.14 -70.20
CA GLU A 92 -11.85 -108.90 -69.73
C GLU A 92 -10.71 -107.98 -69.24
N ASN A 93 -10.91 -106.65 -69.25
CA ASN A 93 -9.92 -105.61 -68.95
C ASN A 93 -8.75 -105.53 -69.95
N HIS A 94 -8.92 -106.01 -71.18
CA HIS A 94 -7.97 -105.74 -72.25
C HIS A 94 -8.23 -104.37 -72.87
N LEU A 95 -7.15 -103.72 -73.29
CA LEU A 95 -7.19 -102.43 -73.97
C LEU A 95 -7.78 -102.60 -75.38
N PHE A 96 -8.97 -102.05 -75.60
CA PHE A 96 -9.73 -102.17 -76.84
C PHE A 96 -9.44 -101.03 -77.84
N ALA A 97 -9.32 -99.80 -77.34
CA ALA A 97 -8.94 -98.63 -78.12
C ALA A 97 -8.26 -97.60 -77.20
N GLN A 98 -7.38 -96.77 -77.78
CA GLN A 98 -6.59 -95.79 -77.02
C GLN A 98 -6.51 -94.44 -77.72
N TYR A 99 -6.38 -93.39 -76.92
CA TYR A 99 -6.16 -92.01 -77.33
C TYR A 99 -5.09 -91.36 -76.45
N PRO A 100 -4.10 -90.65 -77.02
CA PRO A 100 -3.72 -90.66 -78.44
C PRO A 100 -3.30 -92.04 -78.94
N ILE A 101 -3.40 -92.30 -80.24
CA ILE A 101 -3.06 -93.60 -80.85
C ILE A 101 -1.61 -94.01 -80.56
N ASN A 102 -0.69 -93.05 -80.43
CA ASN A 102 0.74 -93.29 -80.17
C ASN A 102 1.12 -93.10 -78.69
N ALA A 103 0.15 -93.13 -77.78
CA ALA A 103 0.43 -93.01 -76.36
C ALA A 103 1.23 -94.23 -75.85
N PRO A 104 2.25 -94.03 -75.00
CA PRO A 104 3.06 -95.12 -74.48
C PRO A 104 2.22 -95.99 -73.53
N ALA A 105 2.50 -97.31 -73.50
CA ALA A 105 1.67 -98.28 -72.79
C ALA A 105 1.65 -98.10 -71.26
N ASP A 106 2.63 -97.38 -70.70
CA ASP A 106 2.72 -96.98 -69.29
C ASP A 106 1.76 -95.84 -68.92
N ALA A 107 1.20 -95.12 -69.90
CA ALA A 107 0.24 -94.05 -69.69
C ALA A 107 -1.15 -94.57 -69.26
N PHE A 108 -1.40 -95.87 -69.45
CA PHE A 108 -2.68 -96.52 -69.19
C PHE A 108 -2.57 -97.47 -67.97
N PRO A 109 -3.58 -97.50 -67.09
CA PRO A 109 -3.55 -98.36 -65.91
C PRO A 109 -3.68 -99.84 -66.30
N LYS A 110 -2.73 -100.68 -65.88
CA LYS A 110 -2.75 -102.15 -66.14
C LYS A 110 -3.96 -102.88 -65.53
N LYS A 111 -4.65 -102.26 -64.56
CA LYS A 111 -5.92 -102.73 -64.00
C LYS A 111 -6.89 -101.57 -63.94
N VAL A 112 -8.12 -101.81 -64.37
CA VAL A 112 -9.20 -100.82 -64.30
C VAL A 112 -9.50 -100.51 -62.82
N GLY A 113 -9.53 -99.22 -62.48
CA GLY A 113 -9.81 -98.74 -61.12
C GLY A 113 -11.29 -98.79 -60.75
N SER A 114 -11.62 -98.39 -59.52
CA SER A 114 -13.00 -98.27 -59.05
C SER A 114 -13.78 -97.23 -59.88
N ASN A 115 -15.02 -97.56 -60.26
CA ASN A 115 -15.91 -96.64 -60.97
C ASN A 115 -15.98 -95.27 -60.28
N GLY A 116 -15.90 -94.20 -61.07
CA GLY A 116 -15.87 -92.84 -60.59
C GLY A 116 -14.51 -92.17 -60.83
N SER A 117 -14.25 -91.11 -60.06
CA SER A 117 -13.08 -90.25 -60.26
C SER A 117 -12.09 -90.36 -59.11
N GLN A 118 -10.80 -90.33 -59.43
CA GLN A 118 -9.73 -90.29 -58.46
C GLN A 118 -8.85 -89.07 -58.72
N TYR A 119 -8.58 -88.32 -57.64
CA TYR A 119 -7.71 -87.15 -57.68
C TYR A 119 -6.28 -87.55 -57.38
N GLN A 120 -5.37 -87.21 -58.28
CA GLN A 120 -3.93 -87.26 -58.05
C GLN A 120 -3.37 -85.84 -58.24
N ASN A 121 -2.22 -85.53 -57.64
CA ASN A 121 -1.73 -84.15 -57.47
C ASN A 121 -1.75 -83.29 -58.75
N ASN A 122 -1.54 -83.88 -59.94
CA ASN A 122 -1.50 -83.16 -61.21
C ASN A 122 -2.55 -83.61 -62.23
N PHE A 123 -3.37 -84.61 -61.92
CA PHE A 123 -4.37 -85.10 -62.87
C PHE A 123 -5.56 -85.75 -62.18
N ILE A 124 -6.72 -85.63 -62.81
CA ILE A 124 -7.92 -86.38 -62.43
C ILE A 124 -8.01 -87.58 -63.35
N THR A 125 -8.19 -88.76 -62.77
CA THR A 125 -8.56 -89.96 -63.55
C THR A 125 -10.05 -90.23 -63.38
N LEU A 126 -10.72 -90.58 -64.46
CA LEU A 126 -12.12 -90.99 -64.47
C LEU A 126 -12.22 -92.40 -65.06
N PHE A 127 -12.90 -93.29 -64.33
CA PHE A 127 -13.32 -94.60 -64.78
C PHE A 127 -14.84 -94.60 -64.93
N GLN A 128 -15.31 -94.62 -66.17
CA GLN A 128 -16.72 -94.56 -66.53
C GLN A 128 -17.16 -95.91 -67.12
N PRO A 129 -18.07 -96.66 -66.48
CA PRO A 129 -18.54 -97.93 -67.02
C PRO A 129 -19.38 -97.71 -68.28
N ILE A 130 -19.21 -98.61 -69.25
CA ILE A 130 -19.99 -98.65 -70.51
C ILE A 130 -21.00 -99.77 -70.36
N VAL A 131 -22.29 -99.43 -70.37
CA VAL A 131 -23.39 -100.36 -70.08
C VAL A 131 -24.42 -100.34 -71.20
N GLN A 132 -24.90 -101.53 -71.60
CA GLN A 132 -26.02 -101.70 -72.51
C GLN A 132 -27.01 -102.71 -71.92
N TYR A 133 -28.30 -102.38 -71.90
CA TYR A 133 -29.35 -103.25 -71.30
C TYR A 133 -28.98 -103.80 -69.92
N ASN A 134 -28.41 -102.95 -69.06
CA ASN A 134 -27.98 -103.27 -67.70
C ASN A 134 -26.79 -104.25 -67.57
N LYS A 135 -26.06 -104.51 -68.66
CA LYS A 135 -24.82 -105.31 -68.68
C LYS A 135 -23.62 -104.42 -68.99
N GLN A 136 -22.58 -104.51 -68.17
CA GLN A 136 -21.32 -103.81 -68.43
C GLN A 136 -20.57 -104.48 -69.56
N LEU A 137 -20.32 -103.72 -70.63
CA LEU A 137 -19.55 -104.16 -71.79
C LEU A 137 -18.07 -103.84 -71.63
N GLY A 138 -17.74 -102.78 -70.90
CA GLY A 138 -16.38 -102.32 -70.71
C GLY A 138 -16.27 -101.10 -69.82
N THR A 139 -15.09 -100.47 -69.80
CA THR A 139 -14.84 -99.27 -69.01
C THR A 139 -14.05 -98.24 -69.82
N LEU A 140 -14.51 -97.00 -69.82
CA LEU A 140 -13.79 -95.85 -70.33
C LEU A 140 -12.89 -95.27 -69.24
N TYR A 141 -11.60 -95.20 -69.51
CA TYR A 141 -10.61 -94.47 -68.73
C TYR A 141 -10.33 -93.12 -69.38
N ILE A 142 -10.30 -92.05 -68.59
CA ILE A 142 -9.83 -90.73 -69.03
C ILE A 142 -8.86 -90.18 -67.98
N LYS A 143 -7.71 -89.69 -68.43
CA LYS A 143 -6.73 -88.94 -67.62
C LYS A 143 -6.76 -87.48 -68.03
N TYR A 144 -7.05 -86.60 -67.08
CA TYR A 144 -7.29 -85.18 -67.30
C TYR A 144 -6.25 -84.32 -66.57
N ASP A 145 -5.61 -83.40 -67.29
CA ASP A 145 -4.55 -82.53 -66.76
C ASP A 145 -5.10 -81.40 -65.89
N MET A 146 -4.48 -81.21 -64.72
CA MET A 146 -4.74 -80.10 -63.81
C MET A 146 -3.70 -78.98 -63.94
N LYS A 147 -2.68 -79.10 -64.80
CA LYS A 147 -1.59 -78.13 -64.94
C LYS A 147 -2.06 -76.70 -65.29
N THR A 148 -3.16 -76.55 -66.02
CA THR A 148 -3.77 -75.23 -66.31
C THR A 148 -4.15 -74.45 -65.04
N LEU A 149 -4.43 -75.14 -63.92
CA LEU A 149 -4.67 -74.51 -62.62
C LEU A 149 -3.41 -73.79 -62.11
N TYR A 150 -2.24 -74.39 -62.28
CA TYR A 150 -0.97 -73.80 -61.85
C TYR A 150 -0.62 -72.55 -62.68
N GLU A 151 -0.94 -72.56 -63.97
CA GLU A 151 -0.76 -71.38 -64.84
C GLU A 151 -1.69 -70.23 -64.43
N ARG A 152 -2.94 -70.51 -64.07
CA ARG A 152 -3.86 -69.49 -63.51
C ARG A 152 -3.35 -68.96 -62.17
N PHE A 153 -2.86 -69.82 -61.29
CA PHE A 153 -2.30 -69.37 -60.01
C PHE A 153 -1.08 -68.48 -60.16
N LYS A 154 -0.22 -68.69 -61.18
CA LYS A 154 0.89 -67.76 -61.48
C LYS A 154 0.38 -66.36 -61.80
N VAL A 155 -0.63 -66.26 -62.68
CA VAL A 155 -1.22 -64.96 -63.05
C VAL A 155 -1.88 -64.30 -61.83
N TYR A 156 -2.65 -65.06 -61.04
CA TYR A 156 -3.26 -64.52 -59.81
C TYR A 156 -2.24 -64.08 -58.77
N THR A 157 -1.14 -64.81 -58.62
CA THR A 157 -0.04 -64.41 -57.73
C THR A 157 0.58 -63.09 -58.18
N ALA A 158 0.79 -62.89 -59.48
CA ALA A 158 1.29 -61.63 -60.02
C ALA A 158 0.33 -60.45 -59.75
N VAL A 159 -0.99 -60.66 -59.92
CA VAL A 159 -2.02 -59.65 -59.60
C VAL A 159 -2.02 -59.32 -58.11
N VAL A 160 -1.94 -60.32 -57.24
CA VAL A 160 -1.87 -60.13 -55.78
C VAL A 160 -0.64 -59.32 -55.38
N ILE A 161 0.54 -59.63 -55.94
CA ILE A 161 1.77 -58.86 -55.68
C ILE A 161 1.59 -57.39 -56.10
N LEU A 162 0.99 -57.14 -57.26
CA LEU A 162 0.71 -55.77 -57.73
C LEU A 162 -0.24 -55.02 -56.77
N ILE A 163 -1.30 -55.68 -56.30
CA ILE A 163 -2.25 -55.10 -55.34
C ILE A 163 -1.56 -54.79 -54.00
N ILE A 164 -0.69 -55.70 -53.50
CA ILE A 164 0.11 -55.47 -52.29
C ILE A 164 0.97 -54.21 -52.44
N ILE A 165 1.65 -54.04 -53.57
CA ILE A 165 2.47 -52.85 -53.83
C ILE A 165 1.62 -51.59 -53.84
N LEU A 166 0.50 -51.59 -54.57
CA LEU A 166 -0.39 -50.42 -54.67
C LEU A 166 -0.99 -50.02 -53.31
N ILE A 167 -1.49 -50.99 -52.53
CA ILE A 167 -2.04 -50.75 -51.19
C ILE A 167 -0.95 -50.27 -50.24
N SER A 168 0.26 -50.84 -50.31
CA SER A 168 1.39 -50.41 -49.46
C SER A 168 1.81 -48.97 -49.79
N CYS A 169 1.88 -48.61 -51.07
CA CYS A 169 2.14 -47.25 -51.51
C CYS A 169 1.06 -46.27 -51.05
N TRP A 170 -0.21 -46.65 -51.17
CA TRP A 170 -1.34 -45.84 -50.70
C TRP A 170 -1.33 -45.64 -49.18
N ALA A 171 -1.14 -46.73 -48.42
CA ALA A 171 -1.05 -46.68 -46.96
C ALA A 171 0.13 -45.81 -46.50
N TYR A 172 1.27 -45.89 -47.18
CA TYR A 172 2.42 -45.03 -46.92
C TYR A 172 2.10 -43.55 -47.20
N PHE A 173 1.49 -43.24 -48.34
CA PHE A 173 1.07 -41.88 -48.68
C PHE A 173 0.07 -41.31 -47.68
N LEU A 174 -0.94 -42.10 -47.29
CA LEU A 174 -1.92 -41.71 -46.29
C LEU A 174 -1.27 -41.46 -44.92
N SER A 175 -0.30 -42.30 -44.54
CA SER A 175 0.50 -42.11 -43.32
C SER A 175 1.27 -40.79 -43.34
N LEU A 176 1.85 -40.41 -44.49
CA LEU A 176 2.53 -39.11 -44.63
C LEU A 176 1.57 -37.94 -44.44
N LYS A 177 0.37 -38.02 -45.01
CA LYS A 177 -0.64 -36.95 -44.89
C LYS A 177 -1.18 -36.80 -43.46
N LEU A 178 -1.45 -37.91 -42.76
CA LEU A 178 -1.83 -37.89 -41.35
C LEU A 178 -0.71 -37.36 -40.45
N GLN A 179 0.55 -37.68 -40.77
CA GLN A 179 1.71 -37.17 -40.03
C GLN A 179 1.79 -35.63 -40.09
N GLN A 180 1.59 -35.03 -41.26
CA GLN A 180 1.66 -33.58 -41.41
C GLN A 180 0.50 -32.85 -40.72
N ARG A 181 -0.71 -33.41 -40.73
CA ARG A 181 -1.89 -32.74 -40.15
C ARG A 181 -2.03 -32.89 -38.64
N ILE A 182 -1.58 -34.00 -38.07
CA ILE A 182 -1.81 -34.30 -36.64
C ILE A 182 -0.51 -34.24 -35.85
N ALA A 183 0.51 -35.00 -36.27
CA ALA A 183 1.72 -35.14 -35.47
C ALA A 183 2.63 -33.90 -35.51
N GLY A 184 2.58 -33.13 -36.60
CA GLY A 184 3.35 -31.89 -36.77
C GLY A 184 3.04 -30.85 -35.69
N PRO A 185 1.80 -30.32 -35.61
CA PRO A 185 1.49 -29.27 -34.66
C PRO A 185 1.60 -29.70 -33.20
N ILE A 186 1.39 -30.99 -32.88
CA ILE A 186 1.64 -31.54 -31.53
C ILE A 186 3.13 -31.47 -31.16
N LEU A 187 4.02 -31.77 -32.12
CA LEU A 187 5.46 -31.70 -31.88
C LEU A 187 5.90 -30.24 -31.68
N GLU A 188 5.37 -29.33 -32.48
CA GLU A 188 5.62 -27.89 -32.37
C GLU A 188 5.16 -27.35 -31.01
N LEU A 189 3.95 -27.69 -30.56
CA LEU A 189 3.47 -27.37 -29.21
C LEU A 189 4.41 -27.88 -28.11
N ALA A 190 4.91 -29.11 -28.26
CA ALA A 190 5.85 -29.69 -27.30
C ALA A 190 7.21 -28.98 -27.29
N GLU A 191 7.69 -28.54 -28.45
CA GLU A 191 8.91 -27.74 -28.58
C GLU A 191 8.72 -26.35 -27.96
N THR A 192 7.59 -25.68 -28.22
CA THR A 192 7.25 -24.40 -27.58
C THR A 192 7.18 -24.54 -26.05
N ALA A 193 6.55 -25.60 -25.54
CA ALA A 193 6.49 -25.88 -24.10
C ALA A 193 7.89 -26.09 -23.49
N ARG A 194 8.79 -26.77 -24.21
CA ARG A 194 10.17 -26.97 -23.77
C ARG A 194 10.95 -25.66 -23.76
N ALA A 195 10.83 -24.83 -24.80
CA ALA A 195 11.48 -23.52 -24.85
C ALA A 195 11.06 -22.62 -23.67
N ILE A 196 9.78 -22.63 -23.29
CA ILE A 196 9.28 -21.88 -22.13
C ILE A 196 9.87 -22.43 -20.81
N SER A 197 10.02 -23.75 -20.69
CA SER A 197 10.57 -24.38 -19.48
C SER A 197 12.07 -24.15 -19.33
N ASP A 198 12.83 -24.27 -20.42
CA ASP A 198 14.29 -24.25 -20.40
C ASP A 198 14.83 -22.81 -20.46
N ASP A 199 14.30 -21.99 -21.38
CA ASP A 199 14.79 -20.64 -21.64
C ASP A 199 14.01 -19.54 -20.91
N LYS A 200 12.88 -19.90 -20.25
CA LYS A 200 11.95 -18.95 -19.59
C LYS A 200 11.45 -17.84 -20.53
N ASP A 201 11.45 -18.09 -21.84
CA ASP A 201 10.94 -17.16 -22.83
C ASP A 201 9.42 -17.35 -22.98
N TYR A 202 8.66 -16.56 -22.23
CA TYR A 202 7.20 -16.57 -22.28
C TYR A 202 6.63 -15.74 -23.43
N SER A 203 7.46 -15.16 -24.33
CA SER A 203 6.96 -14.41 -25.49
C SER A 203 6.60 -15.32 -26.67
N VAL A 204 7.12 -16.55 -26.67
CA VAL A 204 6.86 -17.54 -27.72
C VAL A 204 5.40 -17.98 -27.69
N ARG A 205 4.82 -18.16 -28.88
CA ARG A 205 3.46 -18.67 -29.06
C ARG A 205 3.48 -19.83 -30.03
N ALA A 206 2.69 -20.85 -29.75
CA ALA A 206 2.50 -21.95 -30.70
C ALA A 206 1.61 -21.48 -31.85
N VAL A 207 1.93 -21.89 -33.08
CA VAL A 207 1.18 -21.53 -34.28
C VAL A 207 -0.17 -22.25 -34.27
N GLU A 208 -1.24 -21.49 -34.48
CA GLU A 208 -2.58 -22.05 -34.58
C GLU A 208 -2.76 -22.76 -35.94
N VAL A 209 -3.01 -24.07 -35.89
CA VAL A 209 -3.18 -24.90 -37.09
C VAL A 209 -4.58 -25.50 -37.09
N GLY A 210 -5.46 -24.93 -37.91
CA GLY A 210 -6.84 -25.39 -38.08
C GLY A 210 -7.76 -24.95 -36.93
N SER A 211 -9.07 -25.08 -37.16
CA SER A 211 -10.13 -24.75 -36.18
C SER A 211 -10.72 -25.98 -35.49
N ASP A 212 -9.98 -27.09 -35.51
CA ASP A 212 -10.38 -28.37 -34.90
C ASP A 212 -9.94 -28.45 -33.42
N GLU A 213 -10.00 -29.64 -32.83
CA GLU A 213 -9.60 -29.85 -31.44
C GLU A 213 -8.15 -29.48 -31.17
N LEU A 214 -7.27 -29.55 -32.17
CA LEU A 214 -5.87 -29.17 -32.05
C LEU A 214 -5.71 -27.65 -32.02
N GLY A 215 -6.47 -26.93 -32.85
CA GLY A 215 -6.57 -25.47 -32.79
C GLY A 215 -7.00 -24.96 -31.41
N ARG A 216 -8.08 -25.54 -30.84
CA ARG A 216 -8.56 -25.20 -29.48
C ARG A 216 -7.53 -25.48 -28.38
N LEU A 217 -6.76 -26.55 -28.52
CA LEU A 217 -5.67 -26.87 -27.59
C LEU A 217 -4.56 -25.83 -27.68
N THR A 218 -4.17 -25.43 -28.90
CA THR A 218 -3.19 -24.36 -29.11
C THR A 218 -3.66 -23.04 -28.52
N GLU A 219 -4.93 -22.67 -28.70
CA GLU A 219 -5.52 -21.46 -28.10
C GLU A 219 -5.46 -21.51 -26.57
N SER A 220 -5.89 -22.62 -25.96
CA SER A 220 -5.86 -22.81 -24.51
C SER A 220 -4.44 -22.76 -23.95
N PHE A 221 -3.48 -23.34 -24.69
CA PHE A 221 -2.07 -23.32 -24.35
C PHE A 221 -1.49 -21.89 -24.42
N ASN A 222 -1.75 -21.17 -25.50
CA ASN A 222 -1.33 -19.76 -25.65
C ASN A 222 -1.96 -18.86 -24.57
N TYR A 223 -3.23 -19.09 -24.20
CA TYR A 223 -3.88 -18.37 -23.11
C TYR A 223 -3.18 -18.61 -21.76
N MET A 224 -2.79 -19.85 -21.46
CA MET A 224 -2.03 -20.17 -20.25
C MET A 224 -0.68 -19.44 -20.22
N ILE A 225 0.06 -19.43 -21.34
CA ILE A 225 1.35 -18.73 -21.43
C ILE A 225 1.17 -17.24 -21.17
N MET A 226 0.15 -16.62 -21.77
CA MET A 226 -0.18 -15.21 -21.54
C MET A 226 -0.46 -14.91 -20.06
N GLN A 227 -1.15 -15.80 -19.33
CA GLN A 227 -1.38 -15.64 -17.90
C GLN A 227 -0.07 -15.72 -17.09
N ILE A 228 0.82 -16.66 -17.43
CA ILE A 228 2.12 -16.80 -16.76
C ILE A 228 3.01 -15.58 -17.01
N GLU A 229 3.07 -15.11 -18.26
CA GLU A 229 3.80 -13.89 -18.63
C GLU A 229 3.31 -12.68 -17.82
N LYS A 230 1.98 -12.50 -17.74
CA LYS A 230 1.37 -11.43 -16.96
C LYS A 230 1.69 -11.53 -15.46
N GLN A 231 1.68 -12.74 -14.90
CA GLN A 231 2.06 -12.96 -13.50
C GLN A 231 3.54 -12.64 -13.26
N ASN A 232 4.44 -13.03 -14.15
CA ASN A 232 5.86 -12.73 -14.03
C ASN A 232 6.15 -11.23 -14.08
N ILE A 233 5.55 -10.51 -15.03
CA ILE A 233 5.66 -9.04 -15.10
C ILE A 233 5.16 -8.41 -13.80
N SER A 234 4.04 -8.87 -13.26
CA SER A 234 3.49 -8.38 -11.99
C SER A 234 4.39 -8.68 -10.78
N ILE A 235 5.02 -9.85 -10.72
CA ILE A 235 5.93 -10.20 -9.62
C ILE A 235 7.17 -9.31 -9.66
N VAL A 236 7.75 -9.12 -10.85
CA VAL A 236 8.93 -8.25 -11.03
C VAL A 236 8.59 -6.81 -10.65
N SER A 237 7.43 -6.29 -11.07
CA SER A 237 7.02 -4.93 -10.70
C SER A 237 6.75 -4.76 -9.21
N ILE A 238 6.13 -5.75 -8.55
CA ILE A 238 5.90 -5.74 -7.10
C ILE A 238 7.22 -5.80 -6.34
N ASN A 239 8.17 -6.65 -6.75
CA ASN A 239 9.49 -6.71 -6.12
C ASN A 239 10.24 -5.39 -6.25
N HIS A 240 10.23 -4.78 -7.45
CA HIS A 240 10.83 -3.47 -7.66
C HIS A 240 10.17 -2.39 -6.78
N GLN A 241 8.84 -2.39 -6.66
CA GLN A 241 8.13 -1.46 -5.77
C GLN A 241 8.47 -1.68 -4.30
N LEU A 242 8.62 -2.94 -3.87
CA LEU A 242 9.01 -3.28 -2.50
C LEU A 242 10.45 -2.85 -2.21
N GLU A 243 11.38 -3.08 -3.12
CA GLU A 243 12.76 -2.61 -3.02
C GLU A 243 12.82 -1.09 -2.94
N GLN A 244 12.08 -0.39 -3.80
CA GLN A 244 11.99 1.07 -3.78
C GLN A 244 11.40 1.58 -2.46
N SER A 245 10.27 1.01 -2.01
CA SER A 245 9.65 1.41 -0.74
C SER A 245 10.57 1.11 0.46
N SER A 246 11.31 0.00 0.44
CA SER A 246 12.29 -0.31 1.48
C SER A 246 13.45 0.67 1.48
N ALA A 247 13.95 1.09 0.31
CA ALA A 247 15.00 2.10 0.20
C ALA A 247 14.52 3.47 0.68
N GLU A 248 13.32 3.91 0.27
CA GLU A 248 12.72 5.16 0.73
C GLU A 248 12.56 5.22 2.25
N LEU A 249 12.14 4.12 2.89
CA LEU A 249 12.04 4.06 4.35
C LEU A 249 13.41 4.10 5.04
N GLN A 250 14.42 3.48 4.45
CA GLN A 250 15.79 3.52 4.95
C GLN A 250 16.35 4.94 4.84
N ASP A 251 16.13 5.63 3.72
CA ASP A 251 16.50 7.03 3.52
C ASP A 251 15.81 7.94 4.54
N ILE A 252 14.50 7.78 4.78
CA ILE A 252 13.79 8.55 5.82
C ILE A 252 14.44 8.37 7.19
N MET A 253 14.89 7.15 7.53
CA MET A 253 15.61 6.93 8.78
C MET A 253 17.00 7.56 8.78
N ASP A 254 17.79 7.40 7.72
CA ASP A 254 19.19 7.82 7.68
C ASP A 254 19.35 9.34 7.49
N TYR A 255 18.40 10.01 6.84
CA TYR A 255 18.33 11.48 6.71
C TYR A 255 17.58 12.17 7.85
N SER A 256 17.02 11.41 8.81
CA SER A 256 16.45 12.00 10.02
C SER A 256 17.53 12.71 10.84
N VAL A 257 17.21 13.88 11.40
CA VAL A 257 18.09 14.59 12.34
C VAL A 257 17.99 13.97 13.73
N ASP A 258 16.80 13.49 14.12
CA ASP A 258 16.56 12.79 15.37
C ASP A 258 17.06 11.33 15.24
N VAL A 259 17.57 10.77 16.34
CA VAL A 259 18.01 9.37 16.35
C VAL A 259 16.79 8.47 16.45
N ILE A 260 16.56 7.67 15.42
CA ILE A 260 15.50 6.67 15.38
C ILE A 260 16.13 5.33 15.69
N CYS A 261 15.65 4.64 16.72
CA CYS A 261 16.18 3.35 17.10
C CYS A 261 15.09 2.40 17.60
N THR A 262 15.43 1.12 17.65
CA THR A 262 14.61 0.10 18.28
C THR A 262 15.42 -0.58 19.38
N LEU A 263 14.77 -0.86 20.51
CA LEU A 263 15.37 -1.55 21.63
C LEU A 263 14.66 -2.89 21.86
N ASP A 264 15.39 -3.89 22.33
CA ASP A 264 14.80 -5.12 22.87
C ASP A 264 14.20 -4.88 24.27
N ARG A 265 13.55 -5.90 24.85
CA ARG A 265 12.97 -5.84 26.21
C ARG A 265 13.97 -5.53 27.32
N LYS A 266 15.28 -5.70 27.08
CA LYS A 266 16.34 -5.44 28.05
C LYS A 266 16.98 -4.06 27.83
N GLY A 267 16.54 -3.31 26.83
CA GLY A 267 17.10 -2.00 26.47
C GLY A 267 18.33 -2.06 25.58
N ASN A 268 18.60 -3.17 24.87
CA ASN A 268 19.70 -3.25 23.91
C ASN A 268 19.24 -2.76 22.53
N PHE A 269 20.08 -2.02 21.82
CA PHE A 269 19.75 -1.55 20.47
C PHE A 269 19.69 -2.69 19.46
N VAL A 270 18.61 -2.75 18.69
CA VAL A 270 18.40 -3.72 17.61
C VAL A 270 18.61 -3.07 16.24
N LYS A 271 18.12 -1.84 16.08
CA LYS A 271 18.39 -0.97 14.92
C LYS A 271 18.55 0.47 15.39
N ILE A 272 19.33 1.24 14.65
CA ILE A 272 19.58 2.65 14.92
C ILE A 272 19.90 3.38 13.61
N SER A 273 19.41 4.60 13.45
CA SER A 273 19.63 5.42 12.26
C SER A 273 21.03 6.04 12.22
N ALA A 274 21.47 6.47 11.03
CA ALA A 274 22.74 7.17 10.84
C ALA A 274 22.90 8.46 11.67
N ALA A 275 21.79 9.06 12.12
CA ALA A 275 21.78 10.25 12.99
C ALA A 275 22.61 10.07 14.27
N ALA A 276 22.76 8.84 14.77
CA ALA A 276 23.60 8.54 15.94
C ALA A 276 25.06 8.97 15.77
N LYS A 277 25.56 8.99 14.53
CA LYS A 277 26.91 9.46 14.22
C LYS A 277 27.04 10.96 14.46
N THR A 278 26.07 11.73 13.98
CA THR A 278 26.09 13.19 14.10
C THR A 278 25.81 13.63 15.55
N LEU A 279 24.86 12.97 16.21
CA LEU A 279 24.38 13.37 17.54
C LEU A 279 25.25 12.83 18.69
N TRP A 280 25.68 11.57 18.59
CA TRP A 280 26.36 10.84 19.67
C TRP A 280 27.82 10.45 19.35
N ASP A 281 28.32 10.74 18.15
CA ASP A 281 29.65 10.35 17.63
C ASP A 281 29.89 8.84 17.48
N TYR A 282 28.85 8.02 17.61
CA TYR A 282 28.92 6.58 17.42
C TYR A 282 28.45 6.16 16.03
N GLU A 283 29.17 5.23 15.41
CA GLU A 283 28.64 4.57 14.22
C GLU A 283 27.50 3.63 14.60
N PRO A 284 26.42 3.53 13.79
CA PRO A 284 25.28 2.66 14.09
C PRO A 284 25.67 1.23 14.47
N PHE A 285 26.64 0.63 13.78
CA PHE A 285 27.09 -0.74 14.03
C PHE A 285 27.78 -0.93 15.40
N GLU A 286 28.33 0.14 16.00
CA GLU A 286 28.96 0.08 17.33
C GLU A 286 27.90 -0.02 18.44
N LEU A 287 26.69 0.47 18.16
CA LEU A 287 25.61 0.53 19.14
C LEU A 287 24.69 -0.68 19.09
N ILE A 288 24.59 -1.37 17.95
CA ILE A 288 23.76 -2.59 17.84
C ILE A 288 24.24 -3.65 18.86
N GLY A 289 23.31 -4.09 19.71
CA GLY A 289 23.56 -5.03 20.81
C GLY A 289 24.04 -4.38 22.11
N CYS A 290 24.48 -3.12 22.09
CA CYS A 290 24.84 -2.39 23.30
C CYS A 290 23.59 -1.97 24.09
N ASN A 291 23.70 -1.97 25.42
CA ASN A 291 22.61 -1.52 26.29
C ASN A 291 22.56 0.00 26.37
N LEU A 292 21.36 0.58 26.23
CA LEU A 292 21.11 2.02 26.32
C LEU A 292 21.75 2.64 27.57
N LYS A 293 21.70 1.97 28.73
CA LYS A 293 22.18 2.49 30.01
C LYS A 293 23.67 2.81 30.02
N ASN A 294 24.46 2.17 29.16
CA ASN A 294 25.90 2.41 29.07
C ASN A 294 26.25 3.80 28.54
N LEU A 295 25.27 4.45 27.92
CA LEU A 295 25.42 5.75 27.26
C LEU A 295 24.65 6.84 27.99
N VAL A 296 24.08 6.57 29.16
CA VAL A 296 23.31 7.53 29.95
C VAL A 296 24.12 7.97 31.17
N HIS A 297 24.00 9.24 31.54
CA HIS A 297 24.64 9.79 32.73
C HIS A 297 24.19 9.02 34.00
N GLN A 298 25.11 8.81 34.94
CA GLN A 298 24.94 7.92 36.09
C GLN A 298 23.68 8.20 36.91
N ASP A 299 23.37 9.48 37.16
CA ASP A 299 22.19 9.89 37.93
C ASP A 299 20.86 9.53 37.25
N ASP A 300 20.85 9.43 35.92
CA ASP A 300 19.62 9.27 35.13
C ASP A 300 19.32 7.78 34.86
N ILE A 301 20.29 6.88 35.10
CA ILE A 301 20.17 5.43 34.83
C ILE A 301 19.02 4.79 35.64
N ALA A 302 18.86 5.18 36.91
CA ALA A 302 17.84 4.60 37.80
C ALA A 302 16.40 4.87 37.32
N GLY A 303 16.19 5.94 36.55
CA GLY A 303 14.88 6.28 35.99
C GLY A 303 14.49 5.50 34.74
N ILE A 304 15.42 4.77 34.10
CA ILE A 304 15.17 4.10 32.82
C ILE A 304 14.30 2.87 32.98
N ASP A 305 14.58 2.01 33.97
CA ASP A 305 13.88 0.73 34.14
C ASP A 305 12.37 0.90 34.35
N PRO A 306 11.89 1.78 35.25
CA PRO A 306 10.45 2.02 35.41
C PRO A 306 9.79 2.48 34.11
N VAL A 307 10.47 3.31 33.32
CA VAL A 307 9.92 3.83 32.06
C VAL A 307 9.84 2.72 31.00
N ILE A 308 10.85 1.86 30.91
CA ILE A 308 10.81 0.69 30.02
C ILE A 308 9.65 -0.23 30.39
N GLU A 309 9.43 -0.50 31.69
CA GLU A 309 8.32 -1.34 32.15
C GLU A 309 6.95 -0.74 31.80
N LEU A 310 6.76 0.56 32.00
CA LEU A 310 5.53 1.27 31.60
C LEU A 310 5.28 1.15 30.09
N ILE A 311 6.33 1.34 29.27
CA ILE A 311 6.22 1.25 27.82
C ILE A 311 5.83 -0.17 27.38
N ILE A 312 6.45 -1.20 27.96
CA ILE A 312 6.14 -2.61 27.67
C ILE A 312 4.71 -2.95 28.07
N ASN A 313 4.18 -2.36 29.15
CA ASN A 313 2.80 -2.54 29.59
C ASN A 313 1.77 -1.78 28.72
N GLY A 314 2.22 -1.09 27.66
CA GLY A 314 1.36 -0.46 26.66
C GLY A 314 1.21 1.04 26.81
N GLU A 315 1.85 1.67 27.80
CA GLU A 315 1.88 3.11 27.92
C GLU A 315 2.82 3.75 26.88
N GLN A 316 2.52 4.97 26.47
CA GLN A 316 3.40 5.72 25.58
C GLN A 316 4.17 6.74 26.41
N SER A 317 5.49 6.73 26.29
CA SER A 317 6.34 7.78 26.86
C SER A 317 6.70 8.76 25.76
N THR A 318 6.31 10.03 25.89
CA THR A 318 6.56 11.06 24.85
C THR A 318 7.64 12.07 25.22
N ASN A 319 7.94 12.22 26.51
CA ASN A 319 8.78 13.30 27.03
C ASN A 319 9.77 12.80 28.10
N PHE A 320 10.26 11.56 28.00
CA PHE A 320 11.28 11.11 28.94
C PHE A 320 12.59 11.82 28.65
N GLU A 321 13.15 12.49 29.65
CA GLU A 321 14.39 13.26 29.54
C GLU A 321 15.54 12.54 30.22
N ASN A 322 16.69 12.51 29.58
CA ASN A 322 17.94 12.08 30.20
C ASN A 322 19.15 12.75 29.54
N ARG A 323 20.29 12.70 30.23
CA ARG A 323 21.59 13.11 29.71
C ARG A 323 22.28 11.91 29.09
N PHE A 324 22.61 12.02 27.81
CA PHE A 324 23.31 11.02 27.04
C PHE A 324 24.79 11.38 26.91
N ILE A 325 25.67 10.39 27.03
CA ILE A 325 27.12 10.54 26.96
C ILE A 325 27.58 10.19 25.54
N ARG A 326 28.10 11.18 24.83
CA ARG A 326 28.72 11.01 23.51
C ARG A 326 30.00 10.19 23.59
N LYS A 327 30.49 9.72 22.46
CA LYS A 327 31.80 9.05 22.36
C LYS A 327 32.96 9.94 22.79
N ASP A 328 32.86 11.25 22.61
CA ASP A 328 33.86 12.23 23.07
C ASP A 328 33.78 12.55 24.58
N GLY A 329 32.82 11.94 25.29
CA GLY A 329 32.59 12.11 26.72
C GLY A 329 31.71 13.31 27.09
N LYS A 330 31.26 14.12 26.12
CA LYS A 330 30.36 15.24 26.42
C LYS A 330 28.92 14.77 26.61
N GLU A 331 28.20 15.52 27.43
CA GLU A 331 26.79 15.30 27.69
C GLU A 331 25.92 16.00 26.64
N VAL A 332 24.87 15.31 26.19
CA VAL A 332 23.81 15.83 25.33
C VAL A 332 22.49 15.56 26.02
N SER A 333 21.64 16.58 26.15
CA SER A 333 20.31 16.38 26.70
C SER A 333 19.41 15.77 25.64
N MET A 334 18.75 14.65 25.96
CA MET A 334 17.88 13.94 25.03
C MET A 334 16.45 13.92 25.56
N ILE A 335 15.48 14.12 24.65
CA ILE A 335 14.06 13.86 24.87
C ILE A 335 13.67 12.63 24.06
N TRP A 336 13.03 11.67 24.73
CA TRP A 336 12.64 10.39 24.15
C TRP A 336 11.13 10.27 23.98
N SER A 337 10.75 9.85 22.78
CA SER A 337 9.43 9.30 22.49
C SER A 337 9.57 7.82 22.20
N ALA A 338 8.89 6.97 22.98
CA ALA A 338 9.02 5.53 22.91
C ALA A 338 7.66 4.81 22.95
N ARG A 339 7.53 3.75 22.13
CA ARG A 339 6.33 2.92 22.04
C ARG A 339 6.67 1.45 21.88
N TRP A 340 5.95 0.59 22.57
CA TRP A 340 6.06 -0.86 22.45
C TRP A 340 5.31 -1.42 21.24
N LYS A 341 5.92 -2.39 20.54
CA LYS A 341 5.31 -3.15 19.45
C LYS A 341 5.27 -4.64 19.79
N GLU A 342 4.12 -5.11 20.25
CA GLU A 342 3.95 -6.49 20.76
C GLU A 342 4.36 -7.57 19.75
N LYS A 343 3.95 -7.45 18.48
CA LYS A 343 4.22 -8.45 17.43
C LYS A 343 5.71 -8.70 17.21
N GLU A 344 6.53 -7.66 17.36
CA GLU A 344 7.97 -7.70 17.09
C GLU A 344 8.79 -7.81 18.38
N LYS A 345 8.16 -7.58 19.53
CA LYS A 345 8.79 -7.51 20.85
C LYS A 345 9.91 -6.46 20.92
N LEU A 346 9.69 -5.32 20.26
CA LEU A 346 10.62 -4.19 20.21
C LEU A 346 10.00 -2.90 20.73
N ILE A 347 10.82 -2.05 21.34
CA ILE A 347 10.49 -0.68 21.73
C ILE A 347 11.00 0.25 20.62
N TYR A 348 10.10 0.94 19.94
CA TYR A 348 10.45 1.97 18.95
C TYR A 348 10.69 3.29 19.66
N CYS A 349 11.86 3.88 19.44
CA CYS A 349 12.32 5.07 20.13
C CYS A 349 12.73 6.14 19.12
N ILE A 350 12.38 7.38 19.41
CA ILE A 350 12.90 8.58 18.75
C ILE A 350 13.56 9.43 19.84
N ALA A 351 14.84 9.73 19.67
CA ALA A 351 15.61 10.55 20.59
C ALA A 351 15.98 11.88 19.91
N ARG A 352 15.52 12.98 20.48
CA ARG A 352 15.75 14.34 20.00
C ARG A 352 16.73 15.09 20.89
N ASP A 353 17.65 15.84 20.29
CA ASP A 353 18.53 16.74 21.03
C ASP A 353 17.74 17.92 21.62
N ALA A 354 17.74 17.99 22.95
CA ALA A 354 17.08 19.01 23.75
C ALA A 354 18.06 20.07 24.29
N THR A 355 19.35 19.98 23.95
CA THR A 355 20.42 20.83 24.51
C THR A 355 20.15 22.31 24.25
N ALA A 356 19.71 22.68 23.04
CA ALA A 356 19.36 24.06 22.70
C ALA A 356 18.16 24.57 23.52
N ILE A 357 17.13 23.73 23.71
CA ILE A 357 15.92 24.06 24.47
C ILE A 357 16.29 24.27 25.95
N LYS A 358 17.01 23.32 26.56
CA LYS A 358 17.46 23.43 27.96
C LYS A 358 18.36 24.64 28.20
N ASN A 359 19.27 24.94 27.27
CA ASN A 359 20.10 26.15 27.35
C ASN A 359 19.27 27.44 27.25
N ALA A 360 18.24 27.46 26.42
CA ALA A 360 17.34 28.61 26.32
C ALA A 360 16.50 28.79 27.60
N GLU A 361 15.93 27.71 28.13
CA GLU A 361 15.20 27.70 29.40
C GLU A 361 16.06 28.19 30.56
N TYR A 362 17.28 27.66 30.69
CA TYR A 362 18.23 28.09 31.71
C TYR A 362 18.58 29.59 31.59
N LYS A 363 18.88 30.07 30.37
CA LYS A 363 19.15 31.49 30.12
C LYS A 363 17.94 32.36 30.47
N LEU A 364 16.73 31.90 30.16
CA LEU A 364 15.49 32.62 30.45
C LEU A 364 15.26 32.71 31.96
N GLN A 365 15.38 31.60 32.69
CA GLN A 365 15.28 31.59 34.15
C GLN A 365 16.34 32.49 34.81
N LYS A 366 17.57 32.45 34.31
CA LYS A 366 18.65 33.32 34.81
C LYS A 366 18.31 34.80 34.63
N ARG A 367 17.87 35.20 33.42
CA ARG A 367 17.45 36.59 33.15
C ARG A 367 16.24 37.01 33.98
N ALA A 368 15.26 36.13 34.17
CA ALA A 368 14.10 36.42 35.01
C ALA A 368 14.52 36.70 36.45
N LYS A 369 15.48 35.92 36.97
CA LYS A 369 16.04 36.12 38.31
C LYS A 369 16.85 37.43 38.42
N GLU A 370 17.70 37.74 37.44
CA GLU A 370 18.46 39.00 37.37
C GLU A 370 17.52 40.22 37.31
N LEU A 371 16.46 40.14 36.51
CA LEU A 371 15.45 41.20 36.40
C LEU A 371 14.70 41.39 37.73
N ALA A 372 14.33 40.30 38.40
CA ALA A 372 13.67 40.35 39.70
C ALA A 372 14.55 41.03 40.75
N TYR A 373 15.84 40.69 40.83
CA TYR A 373 16.79 41.34 41.73
C TYR A 373 16.98 42.82 41.42
N SER A 374 17.18 43.19 40.15
CA SER A 374 17.36 44.59 39.75
C SER A 374 16.11 45.43 40.06
N ASN A 375 14.92 44.86 39.88
CA ASN A 375 13.69 45.53 40.24
C ASN A 375 13.57 45.75 41.76
N GLU A 376 13.93 44.76 42.58
CA GLU A 376 13.96 44.90 44.05
C GLU A 376 14.98 45.97 44.50
N GLU A 377 16.17 46.01 43.90
CA GLU A 377 17.21 46.99 44.22
C GLU A 377 16.76 48.43 43.91
N LEU A 378 16.18 48.65 42.72
CA LEU A 378 15.67 49.98 42.32
C LEU A 378 14.59 50.48 43.29
N GLU A 379 13.76 49.58 43.80
CA GLU A 379 12.71 49.88 44.76
C GLU A 379 13.26 50.21 46.14
N GLN A 380 14.24 49.46 46.64
CA GLN A 380 14.93 49.77 47.89
C GLN A 380 15.63 51.13 47.80
N PHE A 381 16.29 51.41 46.67
CA PHE A 381 16.90 52.71 46.41
C PHE A 381 15.86 53.83 46.45
N ALA A 382 14.72 53.68 45.75
CA ALA A 382 13.64 54.66 45.77
C ALA A 382 13.07 54.88 47.18
N TYR A 383 12.97 53.83 48.00
CA TYR A 383 12.48 53.92 49.37
C TYR A 383 13.45 54.70 50.28
N ILE A 384 14.73 54.32 50.29
CA ILE A 384 15.76 54.96 51.12
C ILE A 384 15.93 56.42 50.71
N ALA A 385 16.08 56.70 49.42
CA ALA A 385 16.23 58.06 48.91
C ALA A 385 15.04 58.96 49.27
N SER A 386 13.82 58.42 49.22
CA SER A 386 12.62 59.19 49.58
C SER A 386 12.56 59.51 51.07
N HIS A 387 12.93 58.57 51.95
CA HIS A 387 13.02 58.81 53.38
C HIS A 387 14.05 59.91 53.70
N ASP A 388 15.24 59.79 53.13
CA ASP A 388 16.36 60.69 53.39
C ASP A 388 16.15 62.09 52.80
N LEU A 389 15.31 62.24 51.76
CA LEU A 389 14.90 63.54 51.24
C LEU A 389 13.75 64.18 52.03
N GLN A 390 12.89 63.42 52.70
CA GLN A 390 11.76 63.96 53.48
C GLN A 390 12.22 64.67 54.75
N GLU A 391 13.22 64.13 55.43
CA GLU A 391 13.74 64.68 56.68
C GLU A 391 14.29 66.12 56.56
N PRO A 392 15.19 66.43 55.59
CA PRO A 392 15.68 67.80 55.42
C PRO A 392 14.57 68.76 54.97
N LEU A 393 13.62 68.32 54.14
CA LEU A 393 12.49 69.16 53.72
C LEU A 393 11.58 69.52 54.89
N ARG A 394 11.32 68.58 55.81
CA ARG A 394 10.54 68.82 57.02
C ARG A 394 11.22 69.86 57.91
N MET A 395 12.55 69.78 58.06
CA MET A 395 13.31 70.78 58.83
C MET A 395 13.23 72.16 58.18
N VAL A 396 13.46 72.26 56.87
CA VAL A 396 13.37 73.53 56.11
C VAL A 396 11.99 74.16 56.28
N SER A 397 10.90 73.42 56.06
CA SER A 397 9.54 73.94 56.28
C SER A 397 9.32 74.39 57.72
N SER A 398 9.73 73.59 58.72
CA SER A 398 9.51 73.91 60.14
C SER A 398 10.23 75.19 60.56
N PHE A 399 11.50 75.37 60.17
CA PHE A 399 12.25 76.58 60.50
C PHE A 399 11.69 77.82 59.79
N LEU A 400 11.28 77.70 58.53
CA LEU A 400 10.65 78.79 57.79
C LEU A 400 9.30 79.20 58.42
N THR A 401 8.46 78.24 58.82
CA THR A 401 7.21 78.52 59.52
C THR A 401 7.45 79.16 60.90
N GLN A 402 8.49 78.74 61.63
CA GLN A 402 8.87 79.38 62.89
C GLN A 402 9.40 80.81 62.70
N LEU A 403 10.19 81.03 61.64
CA LEU A 403 10.71 82.34 61.26
C LEU A 403 9.55 83.31 60.96
N GLU A 404 8.58 82.87 60.14
CA GLU A 404 7.38 83.63 59.82
C GLU A 404 6.57 83.96 61.08
N LYS A 405 6.34 82.98 61.96
CA LYS A 405 5.53 83.14 63.17
C LYS A 405 6.16 84.08 64.20
N LYS A 406 7.49 84.00 64.40
CA LYS A 406 8.19 84.73 65.47
C LYS A 406 8.62 86.14 65.06
N TYR A 407 8.88 86.37 63.78
CA TYR A 407 9.37 87.66 63.26
C TYR A 407 8.36 88.36 62.34
N LYS A 408 7.08 87.95 62.36
CA LYS A 408 6.02 88.46 61.48
C LYS A 408 5.98 89.98 61.34
N ASP A 409 6.17 90.69 62.46
CA ASP A 409 6.08 92.16 62.53
C ASP A 409 7.40 92.86 62.19
N GLN A 410 8.52 92.12 62.09
CA GLN A 410 9.85 92.61 61.72
C GLN A 410 10.21 92.31 60.25
N LEU A 411 9.41 91.48 59.58
CA LEU A 411 9.60 91.10 58.18
C LEU A 411 8.85 92.07 57.27
N ASP A 412 9.55 92.59 56.26
CA ASP A 412 8.92 93.34 55.17
C ASP A 412 8.11 92.40 54.24
N ASP A 413 7.29 92.99 53.38
CA ASP A 413 6.40 92.21 52.51
C ASP A 413 7.18 91.32 51.53
N LYS A 414 8.38 91.74 51.10
CA LYS A 414 9.26 90.91 50.26
C LYS A 414 9.80 89.70 51.01
N ALA A 415 10.26 89.85 52.25
CA ALA A 415 10.74 88.73 53.06
C ALA A 415 9.62 87.73 53.36
N LYS A 416 8.41 88.20 53.66
CA LYS A 416 7.21 87.35 53.80
C LYS A 416 6.93 86.58 52.51
N GLN A 417 7.03 87.24 51.35
CA GLN A 417 6.83 86.61 50.06
C GLN A 417 7.89 85.53 49.76
N TYR A 418 9.18 85.78 50.07
CA TYR A 418 10.25 84.78 49.90
C TYR A 418 10.08 83.58 50.83
N ILE A 419 9.69 83.81 52.10
CA ILE A 419 9.40 82.74 53.04
C ILE A 419 8.23 81.88 52.51
N ASN A 420 7.14 82.51 52.05
CA ASN A 420 6.02 81.79 51.44
C ASN A 420 6.46 80.95 50.24
N PHE A 421 7.27 81.49 49.32
CA PHE A 421 7.78 80.71 48.18
C PHE A 421 8.64 79.51 48.62
N ALA A 422 9.45 79.66 49.66
CA ALA A 422 10.31 78.59 50.16
C ALA A 422 9.50 77.52 50.92
N VAL A 423 8.53 77.91 51.75
CA VAL A 423 7.59 77.00 52.43
C VAL A 423 6.80 76.20 51.40
N ASP A 424 6.21 76.88 50.41
CA ASP A 424 5.47 76.24 49.32
C ASP A 424 6.35 75.29 48.50
N GLY A 425 7.59 75.69 48.21
CA GLY A 425 8.59 74.84 47.55
C GLY A 425 8.86 73.56 48.32
N ALA A 426 9.07 73.65 49.63
CA ALA A 426 9.33 72.51 50.49
C ALA A 426 8.11 71.58 50.63
N VAL A 427 6.90 72.15 50.76
CA VAL A 427 5.64 71.39 50.78
C VAL A 427 5.42 70.64 49.45
N ARG A 428 5.73 71.29 48.31
CA ARG A 428 5.64 70.66 46.98
C ARG A 428 6.61 69.49 46.83
N MET A 429 7.89 69.68 47.19
CA MET A 429 8.88 68.60 47.11
C MET A 429 8.49 67.40 47.97
N ARG A 430 7.99 67.64 49.19
CA ARG A 430 7.48 66.56 50.06
C ARG A 430 6.35 65.78 49.39
N ARG A 431 5.40 66.46 48.75
CA ARG A 431 4.29 65.82 48.03
C ARG A 431 4.81 64.95 46.87
N ILE A 432 5.74 65.48 46.07
CA ILE A 432 6.33 64.73 44.95
C ILE A 432 7.01 63.43 45.43
N ILE A 433 7.73 63.48 46.54
CA ILE A 433 8.41 62.30 47.10
C ILE A 433 7.41 61.26 47.59
N LEU A 434 6.35 61.69 48.28
CA LEU A 434 5.28 60.78 48.75
C LEU A 434 4.58 60.11 47.57
N ASP A 435 4.25 60.86 46.52
CA ASP A 435 3.59 60.32 45.34
C ASP A 435 4.51 59.35 44.56
N LEU A 436 5.82 59.60 44.53
CA LEU A 436 6.82 58.68 43.95
C LEU A 436 6.92 57.36 44.73
N LEU A 437 6.88 57.44 46.06
CA LEU A 437 6.84 56.26 46.93
C LEU A 437 5.57 55.44 46.71
N GLU A 438 4.41 56.09 46.62
CA GLU A 438 3.15 55.43 46.30
C GLU A 438 3.22 54.75 44.94
N TYR A 439 3.71 55.47 43.92
CA TYR A 439 3.92 54.92 42.59
C TYR A 439 4.80 53.66 42.61
N SER A 440 5.90 53.65 43.38
CA SER A 440 6.78 52.49 43.53
C SER A 440 6.13 51.29 44.24
N ARG A 441 5.11 51.52 45.08
CA ARG A 441 4.48 50.48 45.93
C ARG A 441 3.29 49.77 45.30
N ILE A 442 2.70 50.30 44.24
CA ILE A 442 1.52 49.72 43.57
C ILE A 442 1.79 48.25 43.18
N GLY A 443 0.94 47.33 43.65
CA GLY A 443 0.96 45.92 43.26
C GLY A 443 1.85 44.97 44.10
N LYS A 444 2.36 45.40 45.26
CA LYS A 444 3.26 44.60 46.12
C LYS A 444 2.63 43.98 47.36
N LYS A 445 1.55 44.55 47.89
CA LYS A 445 0.80 43.91 48.98
C LYS A 445 -0.05 42.80 48.38
N LYS A 446 -0.17 41.68 49.10
CA LYS A 446 -1.23 40.68 48.82
C LYS A 446 -2.55 41.34 49.18
N GLU A 447 -3.12 42.04 48.21
CA GLU A 447 -4.43 42.64 48.33
C GLU A 447 -5.44 41.64 47.76
N HIS A 448 -6.47 41.34 48.53
CA HIS A 448 -7.48 40.36 48.14
C HIS A 448 -8.63 41.06 47.42
N LEU A 449 -9.20 40.36 46.43
CA LEU A 449 -10.45 40.78 45.80
C LEU A 449 -11.58 40.68 46.82
N GLU A 450 -12.29 41.77 47.03
CA GLU A 450 -13.45 41.86 47.90
C GLU A 450 -14.63 42.50 47.15
N LEU A 451 -15.84 42.39 47.72
CA LEU A 451 -16.99 43.14 47.21
C LEU A 451 -16.88 44.57 47.72
N VAL A 452 -16.70 45.51 46.80
CA VAL A 452 -16.49 46.93 47.06
C VAL A 452 -17.72 47.69 46.59
N ASP A 453 -18.44 48.33 47.51
CA ASP A 453 -19.48 49.30 47.17
C ASP A 453 -18.82 50.61 46.71
N LEU A 454 -18.97 50.94 45.42
CA LEU A 454 -18.38 52.15 44.85
C LEU A 454 -19.02 53.43 45.43
N ASN A 455 -20.26 53.38 45.94
CA ASN A 455 -20.86 54.54 46.61
C ASN A 455 -20.10 54.85 47.90
N GLU A 456 -19.73 53.84 48.70
CA GLU A 456 -18.91 54.06 49.90
C GLU A 456 -17.55 54.66 49.56
N VAL A 457 -16.89 54.12 48.53
CA VAL A 457 -15.56 54.58 48.12
C VAL A 457 -15.62 56.03 47.64
N VAL A 458 -16.59 56.37 46.80
CA VAL A 458 -16.79 57.76 46.35
C VAL A 458 -17.12 58.67 47.53
N ASN A 459 -17.98 58.26 48.46
CA ASN A 459 -18.30 59.04 49.65
C ASN A 459 -17.05 59.32 50.50
N GLN A 460 -16.17 58.33 50.68
CA GLN A 460 -14.88 58.51 51.38
C GLN A 460 -13.98 59.51 50.66
N VAL A 461 -13.89 59.43 49.33
CA VAL A 461 -13.12 60.40 48.51
C VAL A 461 -13.73 61.80 48.60
N VAL A 462 -15.05 61.94 48.57
CA VAL A 462 -15.75 63.22 48.71
C VAL A 462 -15.49 63.83 50.08
N GLN A 463 -15.50 63.03 51.16
CA GLN A 463 -15.13 63.51 52.50
C GLN A 463 -13.68 63.98 52.56
N PHE A 464 -12.76 63.26 51.90
CA PHE A 464 -11.37 63.68 51.79
C PHE A 464 -11.21 65.02 51.06
N CYS A 465 -12.02 65.27 50.03
CA CYS A 465 -12.01 66.51 49.24
C CYS A 465 -12.92 67.62 49.80
N LYS A 466 -13.53 67.44 50.98
CA LYS A 466 -14.60 68.31 51.50
C LYS A 466 -14.24 69.79 51.53
N THR A 467 -13.06 70.13 52.07
CA THR A 467 -12.59 71.53 52.16
C THR A 467 -12.49 72.17 50.77
N THR A 468 -11.92 71.46 49.80
CA THR A 468 -11.79 71.94 48.41
C THR A 468 -13.14 72.08 47.72
N ILE A 469 -14.09 71.19 48.01
CA ILE A 469 -15.46 71.26 47.49
C ILE A 469 -16.19 72.50 48.04
N GLU A 470 -16.08 72.75 49.35
CA GLU A 470 -16.70 73.90 50.02
C GLU A 470 -16.09 75.24 49.57
N GLU A 471 -14.76 75.34 49.49
CA GLU A 471 -14.04 76.54 49.03
C GLU A 471 -14.40 76.93 47.59
N LYS A 472 -14.61 75.94 46.72
CA LYS A 472 -14.89 76.16 45.29
C LYS A 472 -16.38 76.16 44.95
N GLY A 473 -17.25 75.84 45.90
CA GLY A 473 -18.68 75.63 45.66
C GLY A 473 -18.95 74.54 44.61
N ALA A 474 -18.11 73.50 44.59
CA ALA A 474 -18.19 72.41 43.63
C ALA A 474 -19.36 71.47 43.94
N GLN A 475 -19.88 70.80 42.91
CA GLN A 475 -20.92 69.79 43.04
C GLN A 475 -20.39 68.44 42.55
N VAL A 476 -20.35 67.44 43.43
CA VAL A 476 -20.01 66.06 43.07
C VAL A 476 -21.31 65.25 43.07
N ILE A 477 -21.64 64.67 41.91
CA ILE A 477 -22.88 63.92 41.68
C ILE A 477 -22.50 62.46 41.40
N ALA A 478 -22.90 61.56 42.28
CA ALA A 478 -22.75 60.11 42.13
C ALA A 478 -24.06 59.45 42.55
N GLU A 479 -24.73 58.77 41.63
CA GLU A 479 -26.01 58.10 41.88
C GLU A 479 -25.95 56.69 41.31
N ASN A 480 -26.46 55.71 42.07
CA ASN A 480 -26.58 54.30 41.68
C ASN A 480 -25.27 53.63 41.23
N LEU A 481 -24.15 53.84 41.93
CA LEU A 481 -22.93 53.11 41.62
C LEU A 481 -23.03 51.63 42.07
N PRO A 482 -22.46 50.67 41.32
CA PRO A 482 -22.56 49.25 41.61
C PRO A 482 -21.63 48.80 42.75
N THR A 483 -21.94 47.63 43.31
CA THR A 483 -20.95 46.85 44.09
C THR A 483 -20.16 45.97 43.12
N VAL A 484 -18.83 46.11 43.14
CA VAL A 484 -17.92 45.43 42.20
C VAL A 484 -16.95 44.54 42.95
N ARG A 485 -16.51 43.44 42.32
CA ARG A 485 -15.48 42.56 42.88
C ARG A 485 -14.10 43.11 42.48
N ALA A 486 -13.49 43.89 43.37
CA ALA A 486 -12.24 44.58 43.10
C ALA A 486 -11.35 44.66 44.35
N ILE A 487 -10.15 45.18 44.19
CA ILE A 487 -9.30 45.53 45.31
C ILE A 487 -9.63 46.98 45.71
N ARG A 488 -10.07 47.19 46.95
CA ARG A 488 -10.59 48.50 47.41
C ARG A 488 -9.58 49.63 47.32
N MET A 489 -8.33 49.42 47.76
CA MET A 489 -7.31 50.47 47.82
C MET A 489 -6.95 51.05 46.42
N PRO A 490 -6.64 50.25 45.39
CA PRO A 490 -6.38 50.77 44.04
C PRO A 490 -7.58 51.50 43.43
N VAL A 491 -8.80 50.99 43.59
CA VAL A 491 -10.03 51.65 43.08
C VAL A 491 -10.24 52.99 43.77
N GLN A 492 -10.08 53.05 45.09
CA GLN A 492 -10.15 54.28 45.85
C GLN A 492 -9.10 55.30 45.39
N GLN A 493 -7.86 54.85 45.13
CA GLN A 493 -6.78 55.73 44.67
C GLN A 493 -7.01 56.25 43.24
N MET A 494 -7.55 55.41 42.34
CA MET A 494 -7.96 55.88 41.00
C MET A 494 -9.04 56.94 41.11
N LEU A 495 -10.11 56.68 41.85
CA LEU A 495 -11.21 57.63 42.04
C LEU A 495 -10.72 58.94 42.70
N GLN A 496 -9.86 58.84 43.72
CA GLN A 496 -9.27 60.01 44.38
C GLN A 496 -8.47 60.88 43.42
N ASN A 497 -7.63 60.28 42.57
CA ASN A 497 -6.83 61.01 41.60
C ASN A 497 -7.68 61.64 40.49
N LEU A 498 -8.67 60.91 39.97
CA LEU A 498 -9.57 61.40 38.92
C LEU A 498 -10.49 62.53 39.43
N ILE A 499 -11.13 62.34 40.59
CA ILE A 499 -11.99 63.37 41.22
C ILE A 499 -11.15 64.58 41.65
N GLY A 500 -9.97 64.36 42.20
CA GLY A 500 -9.04 65.44 42.55
C GLY A 500 -8.63 66.28 41.34
N ASN A 501 -8.37 65.64 40.19
CA ASN A 501 -8.08 66.35 38.94
C ASN A 501 -9.30 67.12 38.43
N ALA A 502 -10.49 66.51 38.46
CA ALA A 502 -11.74 67.15 38.05
C ALA A 502 -12.06 68.41 38.87
N LEU A 503 -11.82 68.38 40.18
CA LEU A 503 -11.97 69.56 41.06
C LEU A 503 -10.86 70.59 40.86
N LYS A 504 -9.68 70.19 40.41
CA LYS A 504 -8.52 71.06 40.24
C LYS A 504 -8.59 71.87 38.95
N TYR A 505 -8.87 71.22 37.82
CA TYR A 505 -8.78 71.80 36.47
C TYR A 505 -10.10 72.43 36.01
N GLN A 506 -10.60 73.38 36.79
CA GLN A 506 -11.85 74.09 36.51
C GLN A 506 -11.63 75.34 35.64
N LYS A 507 -12.67 75.79 34.95
CA LYS A 507 -12.68 77.12 34.32
C LYS A 507 -12.82 78.22 35.37
N GLU A 508 -12.25 79.39 35.09
CA GLU A 508 -12.39 80.56 35.96
C GLU A 508 -13.86 81.02 36.01
N ASN A 509 -14.36 81.34 37.20
CA ASN A 509 -15.75 81.77 37.46
C ASN A 509 -16.87 80.76 37.12
N VAL A 510 -16.54 79.50 36.83
CA VAL A 510 -17.53 78.42 36.63
C VAL A 510 -17.48 77.47 37.81
N LYS A 511 -18.64 77.09 38.35
CA LYS A 511 -18.72 76.09 39.42
C LYS A 511 -18.31 74.71 38.89
N PRO A 512 -17.37 74.00 39.54
CA PRO A 512 -16.99 72.65 39.13
C PRO A 512 -18.13 71.67 39.35
N ILE A 513 -18.47 70.91 38.32
CA ILE A 513 -19.45 69.82 38.39
C ILE A 513 -18.71 68.54 38.02
N VAL A 514 -18.63 67.61 38.97
CA VAL A 514 -18.02 66.29 38.77
C VAL A 514 -19.12 65.25 38.83
N LYS A 515 -19.38 64.57 37.70
CA LYS A 515 -20.37 63.50 37.61
C LYS A 515 -19.67 62.15 37.51
N ILE A 516 -20.07 61.21 38.35
CA ILE A 516 -19.55 59.85 38.35
C ILE A 516 -20.68 58.92 37.90
N ILE A 517 -20.47 58.23 36.79
CA ILE A 517 -21.44 57.29 36.24
C ILE A 517 -20.84 55.88 36.15
N ALA A 518 -21.69 54.88 36.28
CA ALA A 518 -21.35 53.49 36.07
C ALA A 518 -22.29 52.89 35.02
N GLU A 519 -21.73 52.29 33.97
CA GLU A 519 -22.47 51.59 32.93
C GLU A 519 -22.15 50.09 33.01
N GLU A 520 -23.20 49.28 32.99
CA GLU A 520 -23.11 47.84 33.04
C GLU A 520 -22.93 47.27 31.63
N GLU A 521 -21.83 46.55 31.39
CA GLU A 521 -21.60 45.80 30.16
C GLU A 521 -21.63 44.29 30.46
N GLU A 522 -21.65 43.42 29.44
CA GLU A 522 -21.77 41.97 29.64
C GLU A 522 -20.67 41.39 30.55
N THR A 523 -19.44 41.87 30.43
CA THR A 523 -18.25 41.28 31.08
C THR A 523 -17.55 42.22 32.07
N TYR A 524 -17.89 43.50 32.10
CA TYR A 524 -17.26 44.50 32.95
C TYR A 524 -18.21 45.66 33.29
N TRP A 525 -17.80 46.50 34.24
CA TRP A 525 -18.41 47.78 34.54
C TRP A 525 -17.53 48.90 33.98
N LYS A 526 -18.12 49.87 33.28
CA LYS A 526 -17.44 51.12 32.88
C LYS A 526 -17.73 52.18 33.93
N ILE A 527 -16.68 52.70 34.56
CA ILE A 527 -16.79 53.78 35.53
C ILE A 527 -16.20 55.04 34.91
N SER A 528 -17.01 56.08 34.74
CA SER A 528 -16.58 57.34 34.13
C SER A 528 -16.68 58.50 35.12
N VAL A 529 -15.60 59.28 35.21
CA VAL A 529 -15.52 60.54 35.96
C VAL A 529 -15.53 61.68 34.94
N ILE A 530 -16.60 62.47 34.96
CA ILE A 530 -16.89 63.52 33.99
C ILE A 530 -16.78 64.87 34.71
N ASP A 531 -16.01 65.80 34.14
CA ASP A 531 -15.86 67.17 34.64
C ASP A 531 -16.30 68.22 33.59
N ASN A 532 -16.62 69.42 34.05
CA ASN A 532 -16.91 70.59 33.21
C ASN A 532 -15.72 71.58 33.14
N GLY A 533 -14.50 71.06 33.28
CA GLY A 533 -13.26 71.81 33.39
C GLY A 533 -12.76 72.42 32.08
N ILE A 534 -11.47 72.76 32.06
CA ILE A 534 -10.79 73.39 30.92
C ILE A 534 -10.60 72.42 29.72
N GLY A 535 -10.74 71.12 29.95
CA GLY A 535 -10.50 70.09 28.94
C GLY A 535 -9.02 69.90 28.58
N ILE A 536 -8.74 68.90 27.75
CA ILE A 536 -7.41 68.47 27.35
C ILE A 536 -7.39 68.36 25.83
N ASP A 537 -6.38 68.97 25.21
CA ASP A 537 -6.16 68.83 23.76
C ASP A 537 -5.75 67.36 23.43
N PRO A 538 -6.43 66.71 22.45
CA PRO A 538 -6.17 65.33 22.06
C PRO A 538 -4.70 64.96 21.82
N GLN A 539 -3.87 65.92 21.37
CA GLN A 539 -2.44 65.68 21.15
C GLN A 539 -1.66 65.32 22.42
N PHE A 540 -2.26 65.52 23.59
CA PHE A 540 -1.63 65.24 24.88
C PHE A 540 -2.19 64.00 25.60
N PHE A 541 -3.14 63.26 25.03
CA PHE A 541 -3.75 62.10 25.71
C PHE A 541 -2.74 61.02 26.13
N ASP A 542 -1.70 60.77 25.33
CA ASP A 542 -0.65 59.83 25.71
C ASP A 542 0.33 60.40 26.75
N LYS A 543 0.46 61.73 26.78
CA LYS A 543 1.43 62.46 27.61
C LYS A 543 0.92 62.73 29.02
N ILE A 544 -0.39 62.84 29.22
CA ILE A 544 -0.97 63.13 30.55
C ILE A 544 -0.77 61.99 31.57
N PHE A 545 -0.53 60.77 31.09
CA PHE A 545 -0.26 59.61 31.95
C PHE A 545 1.23 59.39 32.25
N LEU A 546 2.13 60.20 31.68
CA LEU A 546 3.56 60.13 31.99
C LEU A 546 3.82 60.77 33.35
N ALA A 547 4.64 60.11 34.19
CA ALA A 547 5.01 60.64 35.49
C ALA A 547 5.75 61.98 35.36
N PHE A 548 5.44 62.92 36.25
CA PHE A 548 6.01 64.28 36.31
C PHE A 548 5.64 65.22 35.14
N GLN A 549 4.75 64.81 34.24
CA GLN A 549 4.34 65.65 33.11
C GLN A 549 3.14 66.54 33.49
N ARG A 550 3.21 67.83 33.12
CA ARG A 550 2.14 68.82 33.36
C ARG A 550 1.92 69.67 32.11
N LEU A 551 0.65 69.91 31.74
CA LEU A 551 0.29 70.69 30.55
C LEU A 551 0.17 72.20 30.79
N HIS A 552 -0.07 72.63 32.04
CA HIS A 552 -0.18 74.04 32.41
C HIS A 552 0.95 74.46 33.37
N ASN A 553 1.45 75.68 33.17
CA ASN A 553 2.58 76.27 33.89
C ASN A 553 2.35 76.33 35.42
N ASN A 554 3.45 76.31 36.17
CA ASN A 554 3.50 76.13 37.63
C ASN A 554 2.73 77.17 38.47
N THR A 555 2.27 78.27 37.89
CA THR A 555 1.63 79.38 38.60
C THR A 555 0.12 79.26 38.76
N GLU A 556 -0.56 78.45 37.93
CA GLU A 556 -2.03 78.49 37.82
C GLU A 556 -2.73 77.32 38.51
N TYR A 557 -2.08 76.15 38.62
CA TYR A 557 -2.65 74.96 39.27
C TYR A 557 -1.60 74.20 40.11
N SER A 558 -1.96 73.72 41.31
CA SER A 558 -1.02 73.04 42.22
C SER A 558 -1.03 71.50 42.06
N GLY A 559 0.12 70.84 41.92
CA GLY A 559 0.20 69.36 41.88
C GLY A 559 1.56 68.78 41.45
N SER A 560 1.78 67.51 41.76
CA SER A 560 3.03 66.77 41.49
C SER A 560 3.16 66.24 40.04
N GLY A 561 2.04 66.08 39.33
CA GLY A 561 2.04 65.46 37.99
C GLY A 561 2.17 63.93 38.01
N ILE A 562 1.95 63.29 39.16
CA ILE A 562 2.08 61.83 39.32
C ILE A 562 0.70 61.12 39.36
N GLY A 563 -0.39 61.83 39.70
CA GLY A 563 -1.71 61.22 39.93
C GLY A 563 -2.26 60.39 38.76
N LEU A 564 -2.18 60.87 37.52
CA LEU A 564 -2.63 60.10 36.35
C LEU A 564 -1.66 58.95 36.02
N ALA A 565 -0.36 59.11 36.27
CA ALA A 565 0.61 58.03 36.13
C ALA A 565 0.36 56.90 37.14
N ILE A 566 -0.10 57.24 38.35
CA ILE A 566 -0.59 56.26 39.34
C ILE A 566 -1.81 55.52 38.78
N CYS A 567 -2.81 56.23 38.24
CA CYS A 567 -3.97 55.57 37.62
C CYS A 567 -3.57 54.62 36.49
N LYS A 568 -2.64 55.03 35.61
CA LYS A 568 -2.13 54.17 34.53
C LYS A 568 -1.39 52.95 35.07
N LYS A 569 -0.54 53.11 36.08
CA LYS A 569 0.18 51.98 36.68
C LYS A 569 -0.76 51.01 37.40
N ILE A 570 -1.78 51.50 38.09
CA ILE A 570 -2.86 50.67 38.66
C ILE A 570 -3.56 49.91 37.52
N ALA A 571 -3.85 50.60 36.43
CA ALA A 571 -4.56 50.03 35.29
C ALA A 571 -3.76 48.88 34.64
N GLU A 572 -2.48 49.11 34.36
CA GLU A 572 -1.55 48.10 33.83
C GLU A 572 -1.34 46.93 34.80
N LYS A 573 -1.31 47.19 36.12
CA LYS A 573 -1.07 46.14 37.13
C LYS A 573 -2.24 45.18 37.28
N TYR A 574 -3.46 45.68 37.13
CA TYR A 574 -4.69 44.92 37.38
C TYR A 574 -5.53 44.68 36.12
N ASP A 575 -4.90 44.79 34.94
CA ASP A 575 -5.53 44.58 33.63
C ASP A 575 -6.82 45.41 33.41
N ILE A 576 -6.86 46.62 33.97
CA ILE A 576 -7.94 47.59 33.81
C ILE A 576 -7.65 48.42 32.57
N GLN A 577 -8.67 48.67 31.75
CA GLN A 577 -8.56 49.65 30.68
C GLN A 577 -8.83 51.04 31.25
N LEU A 578 -8.00 52.02 30.90
CA LEU A 578 -8.14 53.43 31.30
C LEU A 578 -7.92 54.32 30.08
N TRP A 579 -8.87 55.19 29.77
CA TRP A 579 -8.76 56.15 28.68
C TRP A 579 -9.41 57.49 29.03
N VAL A 580 -9.19 58.48 28.17
CA VAL A 580 -9.75 59.82 28.32
C VAL A 580 -10.42 60.25 27.01
N GLU A 581 -11.56 60.92 27.14
CA GLU A 581 -12.21 61.66 26.07
C GLU A 581 -12.35 63.10 26.55
N SER A 582 -11.82 64.07 25.80
CA SER A 582 -11.85 65.46 26.22
C SER A 582 -11.78 66.39 25.02
N GLU A 583 -12.43 67.55 25.16
CA GLU A 583 -12.32 68.66 24.23
C GLU A 583 -12.00 69.93 25.03
N LEU A 584 -11.14 70.79 24.46
CA LEU A 584 -10.83 72.10 25.05
C LEU A 584 -12.11 72.87 25.35
N ASP A 585 -12.17 73.46 26.53
CA ASP A 585 -13.31 74.20 27.06
C ASP A 585 -14.64 73.42 27.11
N LYS A 586 -14.63 72.10 27.11
CA LYS A 586 -15.84 71.29 27.39
C LYS A 586 -15.72 70.37 28.60
N GLY A 587 -14.50 70.20 29.11
CA GLY A 587 -14.18 69.31 30.23
C GLY A 587 -13.62 67.97 29.76
N SER A 588 -13.46 67.03 30.69
CA SER A 588 -12.86 65.73 30.43
C SER A 588 -13.71 64.59 30.96
N ILE A 589 -13.63 63.45 30.29
CA ILE A 589 -14.25 62.19 30.68
C ILE A 589 -13.14 61.16 30.81
N PHE A 590 -12.82 60.78 32.04
CA PHE A 590 -11.89 59.67 32.30
C PHE A 590 -12.70 58.41 32.60
N THR A 591 -12.47 57.36 31.82
CA THR A 591 -13.21 56.09 31.97
C THR A 591 -12.25 54.96 32.26
N PHE A 592 -12.62 54.11 33.22
CA PHE A 592 -11.91 52.87 33.50
C PHE A 592 -12.85 51.68 33.69
N THR A 593 -12.33 50.46 33.47
CA THR A 593 -13.14 49.23 33.54
C THR A 593 -12.87 48.38 34.78
N ILE A 594 -13.88 47.69 35.28
CA ILE A 594 -13.74 46.67 36.33
C ILE A 594 -14.44 45.39 35.85
N THR A 595 -13.69 44.29 35.71
CA THR A 595 -14.21 43.00 35.24
C THR A 595 -15.18 42.37 36.26
N LYS A 596 -16.26 41.74 35.77
CA LYS A 596 -17.25 41.08 36.64
C LYS A 596 -16.80 39.71 37.14
N ASN A 597 -16.04 38.97 36.32
CA ASN A 597 -15.54 37.62 36.62
C ASN A 597 -14.00 37.60 36.61
N ASN A 598 -13.39 37.89 37.75
CA ASN A 598 -11.98 37.54 37.99
C ASN A 598 -11.88 36.14 38.58
N ASP A 599 -12.17 35.11 37.77
CA ASP A 599 -11.87 33.70 38.08
C ASP A 599 -10.50 33.26 37.51
N LYS A 600 -9.68 34.22 37.08
CA LYS A 600 -8.28 33.98 36.70
C LYS A 600 -7.35 34.84 37.54
N GLN A 601 -7.02 34.34 38.74
CA GLN A 601 -5.66 34.33 39.28
C GLN A 601 -5.58 33.44 40.52
#